data_AF-A0A1G0XZX5-F1
#
_entry.id   AF-A0A1G0XZX5-F1
#
_cell.length_a   1.000
_cell.length_b   1.000
_cell.length_c   1.000
_cell.angle_alpha   90.00
_cell.angle_beta   90.00
_cell.angle_gamma   90.00
#
_symmetry.space_group_name_H-M   'P 1'
#
loop_
_entity.id
_entity.type
_entity.pdbx_description
1 polymer ?
#
loop_
_entity_poly.entity_id
_entity_poly.type
_entity_poly.pdbx_seq_one_letter_code
_entity_poly.pdbx_strand_id
1 'polypeptide(L)'
;MKDDEGEEVSVRMIGIDAPESRPNKRLNLQMRQQDKDQKTILELGEKSKAHLKELIGTTESVYLEYDAQKLDKYGRILAYVYILDKNSRFVMLNEQMLKDGFAYPLTIPPNVKHKIKHDYTGQN
;
A
#
# COMPACT_ATOMS: atom_id res chain seq x y z
N MET A 1 7.57 3.46 11.04
CA MET A 1 7.53 2.36 12.04
C MET A 1 8.93 2.22 12.61
N LYS A 2 9.12 1.50 13.70
CA LYS A 2 10.45 1.21 14.21
C LYS A 2 10.84 -0.21 13.81
N ASP A 3 12.11 -0.43 13.47
CA ASP A 3 12.66 -1.78 13.34
C ASP A 3 13.00 -2.38 14.70
N ASP A 4 13.61 -3.58 14.70
CA ASP A 4 13.99 -4.30 15.92
C ASP A 4 15.09 -3.58 16.73
N GLU A 5 15.83 -2.66 16.12
CA GLU A 5 16.84 -1.82 16.78
C GLU A 5 16.23 -0.51 17.33
N GLY A 6 14.95 -0.25 17.06
CA GLY A 6 14.21 0.93 17.51
C GLY A 6 14.33 2.13 16.58
N GLU A 7 14.97 1.97 15.42
CA GLU A 7 15.22 3.04 14.45
C GLU A 7 13.99 3.29 13.57
N GLU A 8 13.72 4.56 13.26
CA GLU A 8 12.58 4.91 12.41
C GLU A 8 12.84 4.51 10.95
N VAL A 9 11.99 3.61 10.45
CA VAL A 9 12.01 3.14 9.07
C VAL A 9 10.71 3.46 8.34
N SER A 10 10.86 3.71 7.04
CA SER A 10 9.76 3.91 6.10
C SER A 10 9.60 2.67 5.23
N VAL A 11 8.39 2.11 5.18
CA VAL A 11 8.05 0.96 4.34
C VAL A 11 7.12 1.39 3.21
N ARG A 12 7.46 1.04 1.98
CA ARG A 12 6.59 1.10 0.81
C ARG A 12 6.04 -0.31 0.54
N MET A 13 4.73 -0.43 0.71
CA MET A 13 3.98 -1.62 0.32
C MET A 13 4.15 -1.89 -1.18
N ILE A 14 4.75 -3.03 -1.53
CA ILE A 14 4.94 -3.46 -2.92
C ILE A 14 3.67 -4.11 -3.48
N GLY A 15 3.52 -4.08 -4.80
CA GLY A 15 2.34 -4.61 -5.49
C GLY A 15 1.15 -3.65 -5.54
N ILE A 16 1.16 -2.55 -4.79
CA ILE A 16 0.01 -1.63 -4.71
C ILE A 16 0.39 -0.15 -4.83
N ASP A 17 -0.58 0.67 -5.22
CA ASP A 17 -0.51 2.14 -5.19
C ASP A 17 -1.80 2.73 -4.63
N ALA A 18 -1.70 3.42 -3.50
CA ALA A 18 -2.82 4.18 -2.95
C ALA A 18 -2.90 5.57 -3.63
N PRO A 19 -4.10 6.17 -3.73
CA PRO A 19 -4.24 7.58 -4.10
C PRO A 19 -3.42 8.50 -3.19
N GLU A 20 -2.88 9.57 -3.77
CA GLU A 20 -2.10 10.55 -3.03
C GLU A 20 -2.97 11.33 -2.06
N SER A 21 -2.55 11.41 -0.80
CA SER A 21 -3.28 12.15 0.26
C SER A 21 -2.73 13.57 0.46
N ARG A 22 -1.67 13.94 -0.26
CA ARG A 22 -1.02 15.26 -0.19
C ARG A 22 -0.60 15.74 -1.57
N PRO A 23 -0.57 17.07 -1.82
CA PRO A 23 -0.07 17.61 -3.09
C PRO A 23 1.39 17.22 -3.37
N ASN A 24 1.63 16.55 -4.49
CA ASN A 24 2.96 16.20 -4.99
C ASN A 24 2.95 15.95 -6.50
N LYS A 25 4.11 15.59 -7.09
CA LYS A 25 4.21 15.35 -8.55
C LYS A 25 3.35 14.18 -9.03
N ARG A 26 3.09 13.17 -8.18
CA ARG A 26 2.31 11.97 -8.53
C ARG A 26 0.80 12.25 -8.58
N LEU A 27 0.32 13.20 -7.78
CA LEU A 27 -1.07 13.66 -7.80
C LEU A 27 -1.53 14.05 -9.22
N ASN A 28 -0.73 14.85 -9.94
CA ASN A 28 -1.05 15.27 -11.31
C ASN A 28 -1.18 14.10 -12.28
N LEU A 29 -0.39 13.04 -12.08
CA LEU A 29 -0.47 11.82 -12.89
C LEU A 29 -1.75 11.05 -12.57
N GLN A 30 -2.08 10.90 -11.28
CA GLN A 30 -3.31 10.21 -10.86
C GLN A 30 -4.57 10.93 -11.33
N MET A 31 -4.61 12.27 -11.27
CA MET A 31 -5.71 13.08 -11.81
C MET A 31 -5.96 12.79 -13.30
N ARG A 32 -4.88 12.74 -14.10
CA ARG A 32 -4.96 12.45 -15.54
C ARG A 32 -5.34 11.00 -15.81
N GLN A 33 -4.78 10.05 -15.06
CA GLN A 33 -5.01 8.62 -15.26
C GLN A 33 -6.41 8.17 -14.86
N GLN A 34 -6.99 8.81 -13.84
CA GLN A 34 -8.29 8.42 -13.28
C GLN A 34 -9.42 9.34 -13.70
N ASP A 35 -9.13 10.36 -14.52
CA ASP A 35 -10.06 11.41 -14.92
C ASP A 35 -10.81 12.02 -13.72
N LYS A 36 -10.04 12.45 -12.71
CA LYS A 36 -10.54 12.99 -11.45
C LYS A 36 -9.86 14.30 -11.11
N ASP A 37 -10.60 15.20 -10.49
CA ASP A 37 -10.03 16.44 -9.98
C ASP A 37 -9.10 16.19 -8.77
N GLN A 38 -8.31 17.22 -8.45
CA GLN A 38 -7.36 17.18 -7.35
C GLN A 38 -8.04 16.86 -6.01
N LYS A 39 -9.21 17.47 -5.76
CA LYS A 39 -9.93 17.32 -4.49
C LYS A 39 -10.33 15.86 -4.28
N THR A 40 -10.87 15.21 -5.30
CA THR A 40 -11.30 13.82 -5.29
C THR A 40 -10.13 12.88 -5.03
N ILE A 41 -8.98 13.06 -5.70
CA ILE A 41 -7.80 12.20 -5.45
C ILE A 41 -7.32 12.35 -4.00
N LEU A 42 -7.23 13.58 -3.47
CA LEU A 42 -6.80 13.83 -2.09
C LEU A 42 -7.77 13.22 -1.07
N GLU A 43 -9.09 13.35 -1.29
CA GLU A 43 -10.11 12.72 -0.44
C GLU A 43 -10.00 11.19 -0.46
N LEU A 44 -9.79 10.59 -1.64
CA LEU A 44 -9.55 9.15 -1.75
C LEU A 44 -8.26 8.73 -1.05
N GLY A 45 -7.21 9.55 -1.11
CA GLY A 45 -5.94 9.30 -0.43
C GLY A 45 -6.08 9.33 1.09
N GLU A 46 -6.80 10.31 1.64
CA GLU A 46 -7.06 10.36 3.08
C GLU A 46 -7.97 9.20 3.54
N LYS A 47 -8.98 8.82 2.74
CA LYS A 47 -9.79 7.61 2.99
C LYS A 47 -8.94 6.34 3.00
N SER A 48 -8.03 6.19 2.05
CA SER A 48 -7.13 5.03 1.96
C SER A 48 -6.19 4.95 3.15
N LYS A 49 -5.68 6.10 3.60
CA LYS A 49 -4.86 6.21 4.81
C LYS A 49 -5.64 5.90 6.08
N ALA A 50 -6.89 6.36 6.19
CA ALA A 50 -7.78 6.04 7.30
C ALA A 50 -8.06 4.54 7.35
N HIS A 51 -8.42 3.93 6.22
CA HIS A 51 -8.68 2.50 6.11
C HIS A 51 -7.46 1.66 6.51
N LEU A 52 -6.26 2.01 6.04
CA LEU A 52 -5.05 1.31 6.46
C LEU A 52 -4.83 1.37 7.97
N LYS A 53 -5.13 2.51 8.62
CA LYS A 53 -5.05 2.63 10.07
C LYS A 53 -6.09 1.77 10.78
N GLU A 54 -7.30 1.69 10.23
CA GLU A 54 -8.37 0.82 10.76
C GLU A 54 -7.99 -0.66 10.65
N LEU A 55 -7.40 -1.08 9.53
CA LEU A 55 -6.90 -2.45 9.34
C LEU A 55 -5.79 -2.79 10.34
N ILE A 56 -4.84 -1.87 10.57
CA ILE A 56 -3.79 -2.04 11.58
C ILE A 56 -4.41 -2.10 12.99
N GLY A 57 -5.44 -1.29 13.25
CA GLY A 57 -6.15 -1.26 14.52
C GLY A 57 -5.20 -0.97 15.69
N THR A 58 -5.25 -1.83 16.71
CA THR A 58 -4.37 -1.77 17.89
C THR A 58 -3.14 -2.69 17.75
N THR A 59 -2.83 -3.17 16.55
CA THR A 59 -1.68 -4.06 16.32
C THR A 59 -0.38 -3.28 16.54
N GLU A 60 0.44 -3.73 17.48
CA GLU A 60 1.70 -3.08 17.83
C GLU A 60 2.87 -3.48 16.91
N SER A 61 2.76 -4.62 16.22
CA SER A 61 3.83 -5.17 15.39
C SER A 61 3.32 -5.63 14.04
N VAL A 62 4.12 -5.38 13.00
CA VAL A 62 3.86 -5.85 11.64
C VAL A 62 4.98 -6.80 11.22
N TYR A 63 4.65 -7.71 10.32
CA TYR A 63 5.62 -8.63 9.71
C TYR A 63 5.88 -8.20 8.28
N LEU A 64 7.15 -8.15 7.91
CA LEU A 64 7.59 -7.72 6.58
C LEU A 64 8.09 -8.93 5.79
N GLU A 65 7.44 -9.21 4.67
CA GLU A 65 7.94 -10.16 3.68
C GLU A 65 8.59 -9.39 2.53
N TYR A 66 9.91 -9.56 2.37
CA TYR A 66 10.68 -8.94 1.29
C TYR A 66 10.57 -9.71 -0.03
N ASP A 67 10.86 -9.02 -1.13
CA ASP A 67 11.03 -9.61 -2.45
C ASP A 67 12.48 -9.41 -2.94
N ALA A 68 12.74 -9.54 -4.25
CA ALA A 68 14.07 -9.46 -4.86
C ALA A 68 14.88 -8.22 -4.44
N GLN A 69 14.23 -7.06 -4.29
CA GLN A 69 14.84 -5.83 -3.77
C GLN A 69 14.20 -5.44 -2.44
N LYS A 70 15.05 -5.24 -1.42
CA LYS A 70 14.64 -4.83 -0.08
C LYS A 70 14.49 -3.32 0.12
N LEU A 71 15.23 -2.51 -0.65
CA LEU A 71 15.22 -1.06 -0.54
C LEU A 71 15.00 -0.43 -1.90
N ASP A 72 14.29 0.69 -1.95
CA ASP A 72 14.30 1.56 -3.12
C ASP A 72 15.43 2.60 -3.06
N LYS A 73 15.58 3.36 -4.14
CA LYS A 73 16.60 4.42 -4.26
C LYS A 73 16.44 5.57 -3.24
N TYR A 74 15.32 5.64 -2.53
CA TYR A 74 15.04 6.63 -1.50
C TYR A 74 15.26 6.08 -0.08
N GLY A 75 15.76 4.84 0.04
CA GLY A 75 16.01 4.18 1.32
C GLY A 75 14.76 3.61 1.99
N ARG A 76 13.62 3.53 1.28
CA ARG A 76 12.41 2.92 1.84
C ARG A 76 12.50 1.41 1.69
N ILE A 77 12.08 0.71 2.74
CA ILE A 77 11.91 -0.74 2.74
C ILE A 77 10.78 -1.13 1.78
N LEU A 78 11.02 -2.12 0.93
CA LEU A 78 10.08 -2.69 -0.03
C LEU A 78 9.59 -4.03 0.50
N ALA A 79 8.32 -4.09 0.92
CA ALA A 79 7.78 -5.29 1.55
C ALA A 79 6.28 -5.48 1.33
N TYR A 80 5.86 -6.74 1.39
CA TYR A 80 4.49 -7.10 1.71
C TYR A 80 4.33 -7.07 3.23
N VAL A 81 3.29 -6.39 3.69
CA VAL A 81 3.09 -6.12 5.12
C VAL A 81 1.96 -6.99 5.65
N TYR A 82 2.22 -7.68 6.74
CA TYR A 82 1.26 -8.55 7.42
C TYR A 82 1.05 -8.10 8.86
N ILE A 83 -0.15 -8.33 9.36
CA ILE A 83 -0.49 -8.24 10.78
C ILE A 83 -1.03 -9.59 11.26
N LEU A 84 -1.00 -9.81 12.57
CA LEU A 84 -1.79 -10.87 13.20
C LEU A 84 -3.14 -10.30 13.60
N ASP A 85 -4.22 -10.89 13.08
CA ASP A 85 -5.56 -10.56 13.54
C ASP A 85 -5.82 -11.08 14.96
N LYS A 86 -6.97 -10.71 15.54
CA LYS A 86 -7.40 -11.16 16.89
C LYS A 86 -7.49 -12.69 17.05
N ASN A 87 -7.53 -13.44 15.94
CA ASN A 87 -7.59 -14.90 15.92
C ASN A 87 -6.21 -15.51 15.59
N SER A 88 -5.13 -14.73 15.69
CA SER A 88 -3.75 -15.14 15.39
C SER A 88 -3.54 -15.61 13.94
N ARG A 89 -4.27 -15.03 12.99
CA ARG A 89 -4.08 -15.30 11.55
C ARG A 89 -3.30 -14.16 10.90
N PHE A 90 -2.37 -14.51 10.02
CA PHE A 90 -1.69 -13.52 9.20
C PHE A 90 -2.65 -12.92 8.18
N VAL A 91 -2.80 -11.59 8.22
CA VAL A 91 -3.56 -10.82 7.24
C VAL A 91 -2.61 -9.92 6.48
N MET A 92 -2.59 -10.07 5.16
CA MET A 92 -1.77 -9.26 4.27
C MET A 92 -2.44 -7.91 4.01
N LEU A 93 -1.88 -6.82 4.53
CA LEU A 93 -2.44 -5.49 4.38
C LEU A 93 -2.45 -5.04 2.91
N ASN A 94 -1.41 -5.38 2.14
CA ASN A 94 -1.35 -5.04 0.72
C ASN A 94 -2.56 -5.59 -0.06
N GLU A 95 -2.88 -6.87 0.15
CA GLU A 95 -4.01 -7.53 -0.50
C GLU A 95 -5.34 -6.99 0.01
N GLN A 96 -5.46 -6.75 1.32
CA GLN A 96 -6.69 -6.24 1.92
C GLN A 96 -7.03 -4.83 1.38
N MET A 97 -6.03 -3.95 1.24
CA MET A 97 -6.20 -2.64 0.63
C MET A 97 -6.72 -2.70 -0.81
N LEU A 98 -6.31 -3.70 -1.60
CA LEU A 98 -6.84 -3.93 -2.95
C LEU A 98 -8.27 -4.43 -2.93
N LYS A 99 -8.55 -5.45 -2.09
CA LYS A 99 -9.89 -6.06 -1.96
C LYS A 99 -10.93 -5.03 -1.54
N ASP A 100 -10.56 -4.12 -0.65
CA ASP A 100 -11.45 -3.09 -0.12
C ASP A 100 -11.54 -1.84 -1.02
N GLY A 101 -10.78 -1.79 -2.13
CA GLY A 101 -10.81 -0.68 -3.09
C GLY A 101 -10.07 0.58 -2.66
N PHE A 102 -9.16 0.49 -1.69
CA PHE A 102 -8.35 1.61 -1.18
C PHE A 102 -6.93 1.66 -1.77
N ALA A 103 -6.62 0.77 -2.71
CA ALA A 103 -5.39 0.82 -3.50
C ALA A 103 -5.62 0.22 -4.89
N TYR A 104 -4.73 0.55 -5.81
CA TYR A 104 -4.68 0.00 -7.17
C TYR A 104 -3.51 -0.97 -7.32
N PRO A 105 -3.61 -1.99 -8.18
CA PRO A 105 -2.49 -2.88 -8.48
C PRO A 105 -1.33 -2.10 -9.11
N LEU A 106 -0.10 -2.32 -8.62
CA LEU A 106 1.12 -1.73 -9.15
C LEU A 106 2.24 -2.78 -9.18
N THR A 107 2.57 -3.25 -10.38
CA THR A 107 3.66 -4.21 -10.60
C THR A 107 4.90 -3.50 -11.09
N ILE A 108 5.99 -3.53 -10.30
CA ILE A 108 7.29 -2.97 -10.68
C ILE A 108 8.35 -4.08 -10.56
N PRO A 109 8.88 -4.60 -11.69
CA PRO A 109 10.00 -5.54 -11.66
C PRO A 109 11.22 -4.95 -10.93
N PRO A 110 12.02 -5.76 -10.22
CA PRO A 110 11.94 -7.22 -10.12
C PRO A 110 10.98 -7.74 -9.03
N ASN A 111 10.33 -6.87 -8.26
CA ASN A 111 9.47 -7.26 -7.13
C ASN A 111 8.07 -7.65 -7.60
N VAL A 112 7.90 -8.95 -7.86
CA VAL A 112 6.71 -9.53 -8.52
C VAL A 112 6.24 -10.84 -7.89
N LYS A 113 6.70 -11.19 -6.68
CA LYS A 113 6.43 -12.48 -6.03
C LYS A 113 4.94 -12.79 -5.91
N HIS A 114 4.15 -11.84 -5.43
CA HIS A 114 2.69 -11.94 -5.37
C HIS A 114 2.05 -11.17 -6.54
N LYS A 115 2.58 -11.34 -7.76
CA LYS A 115 2.02 -10.76 -8.99
C LYS A 115 0.50 -10.86 -8.95
N ILE A 116 -0.15 -9.70 -8.98
CA ILE A 116 -1.61 -9.62 -8.96
C ILE A 116 -2.08 -10.19 -10.30
N LYS A 117 -2.41 -11.48 -10.31
CA LYS A 117 -3.20 -12.09 -11.36
C LYS A 117 -4.65 -11.85 -10.94
N HIS A 118 -5.35 -10.89 -11.54
CA HIS A 118 -6.79 -11.01 -11.79
C HIS A 118 -7.32 -9.86 -12.65
N ASP A 119 -8.18 -10.23 -13.59
CA ASP A 119 -8.98 -9.40 -14.47
C ASP A 119 -9.92 -8.49 -13.66
N TYR A 120 -9.57 -7.21 -13.54
CA TYR A 120 -10.53 -6.20 -13.12
C TYR A 120 -11.45 -5.91 -14.31
N THR A 121 -12.49 -6.73 -14.50
CA THR A 121 -13.66 -6.29 -15.25
C THR A 121 -14.32 -5.18 -14.44
N GLY A 122 -13.90 -3.94 -14.69
CA GLY A 122 -14.69 -2.77 -14.32
C GLY A 122 -16.07 -2.93 -14.96
N GLN A 123 -17.08 -3.23 -14.15
CA GLN A 123 -18.46 -3.10 -14.60
C GLN A 123 -18.77 -1.61 -14.73
N ASN A 124 -19.32 -1.31 -15.90
CA ASN A 124 -19.76 0.01 -16.39
C ASN A 124 -20.75 0.70 -15.46
#